data_AF-A0A415DXT9-F1
#
_entry.id   AF-A0A415DXT9-F1
#
_cell.length_a   1.000
_cell.length_b   1.000
_cell.length_c   1.000
_cell.angle_alpha   90.00
_cell.angle_beta   90.00
_cell.angle_gamma   90.00
#
_symmetry.space_group_name_H-M   'P 1'
#
loop_
_entity.id
_entity.type
_entity.pdbx_description
1 polymer ?
#
loop_
_entity_poly.entity_id
_entity_poly.type
_entity_poly.pdbx_seq_one_letter_code
_entity_poly.pdbx_strand_id
1 'polypeptide(L)'
;MVSVIFFVDIKWTRLIIDIPLLCLLIAGSIACIVSGLKKGDSHKLIAYKSVITLFMTVNYVTYFISESGIVKESNEDIMDLTIFYWLVINAANIILLYKRDFSKSYLVDAPVAMDINEALDLVKQKYDLTKREVEILKEIYEGKTNTQIAEELFISESTVKAHIYNTFRKMNVKNRVEAVCIVREEKEREQ
;
A
#
# COMPACT_ATOMS: atom_id res chain seq x y z
N MET A 1 -15.13 -31.72 -43.50
CA MET A 1 -14.78 -32.56 -42.34
C MET A 1 -13.49 -32.10 -41.65
N VAL A 2 -12.43 -31.78 -42.40
CA VAL A 2 -11.15 -31.24 -41.84
C VAL A 2 -11.31 -29.89 -41.14
N SER A 3 -12.09 -28.94 -41.71
CA SER A 3 -12.28 -27.61 -41.10
C SER A 3 -13.04 -27.63 -39.77
N VAL A 4 -13.94 -28.59 -39.55
CA VAL A 4 -14.70 -28.72 -38.29
C VAL A 4 -13.78 -29.24 -37.18
N ILE A 5 -12.89 -30.17 -37.50
CA ILE A 5 -11.92 -30.72 -36.54
C ILE A 5 -10.88 -29.66 -36.13
N PHE A 6 -10.35 -28.90 -37.11
CA PHE A 6 -9.40 -27.81 -36.85
C PHE A 6 -10.00 -26.67 -36.00
N PHE A 7 -11.27 -26.35 -36.22
CA PHE A 7 -11.98 -25.31 -35.48
C PHE A 7 -12.32 -25.73 -34.04
N VAL A 8 -12.60 -27.03 -33.84
CA VAL A 8 -12.80 -27.61 -32.50
C VAL A 8 -11.48 -27.64 -31.73
N ASP A 9 -10.35 -28.03 -32.34
CA ASP A 9 -9.03 -28.07 -31.70
C ASP A 9 -8.54 -26.67 -31.24
N ILE A 10 -8.78 -25.62 -32.03
CA ILE A 10 -8.40 -24.23 -31.66
C ILE A 10 -9.20 -23.73 -30.43
N LYS A 11 -10.47 -24.11 -30.32
CA LYS A 11 -11.30 -23.74 -29.16
C LYS A 11 -10.84 -24.44 -27.88
N TRP A 12 -10.53 -25.74 -27.95
CA TRP A 12 -10.07 -26.49 -26.77
C TRP A 12 -8.69 -26.06 -26.29
N THR A 13 -7.75 -25.81 -27.22
CA THR A 13 -6.40 -25.33 -26.86
C THR A 13 -6.40 -23.98 -26.18
N ARG A 14 -7.29 -23.05 -26.59
CA ARG A 14 -7.49 -21.77 -25.89
C ARG A 14 -8.16 -21.94 -24.54
N LEU A 15 -9.19 -22.77 -24.43
CA LEU A 15 -9.84 -23.09 -23.15
C LEU A 15 -8.85 -23.63 -22.11
N ILE A 16 -7.91 -24.47 -22.56
CA ILE A 16 -6.84 -25.06 -21.73
C ILE A 16 -5.83 -24.01 -21.25
N ILE A 17 -5.63 -22.90 -21.97
CA ILE A 17 -4.70 -21.82 -21.60
C ILE A 17 -5.40 -20.74 -20.76
N ASP A 18 -6.62 -20.38 -21.16
CA ASP A 18 -7.38 -19.28 -20.57
C ASP A 18 -7.93 -19.61 -19.18
N ILE A 19 -8.36 -20.86 -18.94
CA ILE A 19 -8.86 -21.28 -17.63
C ILE A 19 -7.75 -21.20 -16.55
N PRO A 20 -6.53 -21.73 -16.76
CA PRO A 20 -5.42 -21.53 -15.82
C PRO A 20 -5.05 -20.06 -15.62
N LEU A 21 -5.11 -19.24 -16.67
CA LEU A 21 -4.80 -17.80 -16.57
C LEU A 21 -5.85 -17.06 -15.73
N LEU A 22 -7.14 -17.38 -15.90
CA LEU A 22 -8.23 -16.89 -15.06
C LEU A 22 -8.05 -17.32 -13.60
N CYS A 23 -7.71 -18.59 -13.37
CA CYS A 23 -7.44 -19.11 -12.03
C CYS A 23 -6.25 -18.38 -11.38
N LEU A 24 -5.18 -18.09 -12.14
CA LEU A 24 -4.01 -17.33 -11.67
C LEU A 24 -4.37 -15.88 -11.34
N LEU A 25 -5.20 -15.23 -12.18
CA LEU A 25 -5.66 -13.87 -11.92
C LEU A 25 -6.51 -13.81 -10.64
N ILE A 26 -7.48 -14.72 -10.48
CA ILE A 26 -8.32 -14.81 -9.28
C ILE A 26 -7.48 -15.13 -8.04
N ALA A 27 -6.56 -16.09 -8.13
CA ALA A 27 -5.65 -16.44 -7.05
C ALA A 27 -4.72 -15.26 -6.68
N GLY A 28 -4.25 -14.50 -7.67
CA GLY A 28 -3.49 -13.27 -7.49
C GLY A 28 -4.29 -12.18 -6.78
N SER A 29 -5.56 -11.99 -7.13
CA SER A 29 -6.49 -11.10 -6.41
C SER A 29 -6.59 -11.47 -4.94
N ILE A 30 -6.87 -12.75 -4.68
CA ILE A 30 -7.08 -13.28 -3.33
C ILE A 30 -5.79 -13.16 -2.52
N ALA A 31 -4.63 -13.50 -3.10
CA ALA A 31 -3.34 -13.36 -2.45
C ALA A 31 -2.99 -11.89 -2.15
N CYS A 32 -3.32 -10.96 -3.04
CA CYS A 32 -3.10 -9.53 -2.84
C CYS A 32 -3.99 -8.99 -1.70
N ILE A 33 -5.23 -9.44 -1.62
CA ILE A 33 -6.18 -9.09 -0.55
C ILE A 33 -5.72 -9.68 0.79
N VAL A 34 -5.39 -10.97 0.84
CA VAL A 34 -4.96 -11.67 2.06
C VAL A 34 -3.60 -11.16 2.57
N SER A 35 -2.67 -10.84 1.67
CA SER A 35 -1.39 -10.23 2.08
C SER A 35 -1.57 -8.80 2.59
N GLY A 36 -2.48 -8.01 2.00
CA GLY A 36 -2.87 -6.70 2.54
C GLY A 36 -3.49 -6.80 3.94
N LEU A 37 -4.38 -7.77 4.16
CA LEU A 37 -4.98 -8.04 5.48
C LEU A 37 -3.93 -8.47 6.53
N LYS A 38 -2.93 -9.27 6.14
CA LYS A 38 -1.85 -9.71 7.05
C LYS A 38 -0.82 -8.62 7.37
N LYS A 39 -0.58 -7.68 6.45
CA LYS A 39 0.39 -6.58 6.63
C LYS A 39 -0.21 -5.34 7.32
N GLY A 40 -1.50 -5.35 7.65
CA GLY A 40 -2.17 -4.19 8.26
C GLY A 40 -2.38 -3.04 7.27
N ASP A 41 -2.55 -3.32 5.97
CA ASP A 41 -2.92 -2.30 4.99
C ASP A 41 -4.25 -1.63 5.42
N SER A 42 -4.40 -0.32 5.20
CA SER A 42 -5.64 0.38 5.54
C SER A 42 -6.83 -0.23 4.80
N HIS A 43 -7.99 -0.34 5.44
CA HIS A 43 -9.21 -0.92 4.84
C HIS A 43 -9.56 -0.30 3.47
N LYS A 44 -9.20 0.97 3.26
CA LYS A 44 -9.39 1.70 2.01
C LYS A 44 -8.48 1.17 0.88
N LEU A 45 -7.25 0.77 1.17
CA LEU A 45 -6.30 0.20 0.21
C LEU A 45 -6.67 -1.23 -0.19
N ILE A 46 -7.17 -2.02 0.75
CA ILE A 46 -7.66 -3.38 0.50
C ILE A 46 -8.92 -3.33 -0.37
N ALA A 47 -9.87 -2.43 -0.05
CA ALA A 47 -11.06 -2.21 -0.87
C ALA A 47 -10.69 -1.78 -2.29
N TYR A 48 -9.72 -0.87 -2.44
CA TYR A 48 -9.24 -0.41 -3.74
C TYR A 48 -8.62 -1.53 -4.59
N LYS A 49 -7.68 -2.30 -4.01
CA LYS A 49 -7.08 -3.46 -4.68
C LYS A 49 -8.17 -4.46 -5.10
N SER A 50 -9.13 -4.71 -4.22
CA SER A 50 -10.27 -5.62 -4.48
C SER A 50 -11.15 -5.13 -5.64
N VAL A 51 -11.46 -3.83 -5.71
CA VAL A 51 -12.28 -3.24 -6.78
C VAL A 51 -11.57 -3.33 -8.13
N ILE A 52 -10.27 -3.03 -8.19
CA ILE A 52 -9.51 -3.14 -9.44
C ILE A 52 -9.43 -4.59 -9.88
N THR A 53 -9.15 -5.52 -8.98
CA THR A 53 -9.02 -6.91 -9.40
C THR A 53 -10.37 -7.52 -9.76
N LEU A 54 -11.45 -7.14 -9.07
CA LEU A 54 -12.81 -7.51 -9.46
C LEU A 54 -13.14 -6.98 -10.86
N PHE A 55 -12.82 -5.71 -11.14
CA PHE A 55 -12.99 -5.12 -12.47
C PHE A 55 -12.20 -5.92 -13.53
N MET A 56 -10.91 -6.19 -13.31
CA MET A 56 -10.10 -6.96 -14.25
C MET A 56 -10.64 -8.38 -14.49
N THR A 57 -11.12 -9.06 -13.44
CA THR A 57 -11.72 -10.39 -13.57
C THR A 57 -13.03 -10.38 -14.35
N VAL A 58 -13.90 -9.39 -14.11
CA VAL A 58 -15.16 -9.24 -14.86
C VAL A 58 -14.87 -8.96 -16.34
N ASN A 59 -13.88 -8.12 -16.65
CA ASN A 59 -13.51 -7.82 -18.03
C ASN A 59 -12.93 -9.05 -18.75
N TYR A 60 -12.10 -9.85 -18.08
CA TYR A 60 -11.55 -11.08 -18.67
C TYR A 60 -12.66 -12.13 -18.93
N VAL A 61 -13.60 -12.28 -18.00
CA VAL A 61 -14.74 -13.20 -18.17
C VAL A 61 -15.63 -12.78 -19.33
N THR A 62 -15.91 -11.48 -19.50
CA THR A 62 -16.70 -10.98 -20.63
C THR A 62 -16.00 -11.23 -21.97
N TYR A 63 -14.69 -11.00 -22.04
CA TYR A 63 -13.89 -11.33 -23.23
C TYR A 63 -13.94 -12.82 -23.56
N PHE A 64 -13.75 -13.68 -22.55
CA PHE A 64 -13.81 -15.13 -22.72
C PHE A 64 -15.18 -15.61 -23.22
N ILE A 65 -16.28 -15.05 -22.67
CA ILE A 65 -17.64 -15.38 -23.12
C ILE A 65 -17.84 -14.97 -24.58
N SER A 66 -17.35 -13.79 -24.98
CA SER A 66 -17.41 -13.31 -26.37
C SER A 66 -16.69 -14.27 -27.34
N GLU A 67 -15.50 -14.73 -26.98
CA GLU A 67 -14.67 -15.58 -27.85
C GLU A 67 -15.10 -17.06 -27.83
N SER A 68 -15.73 -17.52 -26.75
CA SER A 68 -16.19 -18.91 -26.62
C SER A 68 -17.24 -19.32 -27.67
N GLY A 69 -17.90 -18.34 -28.31
CA GLY A 69 -18.99 -18.55 -29.25
C GLY A 69 -20.28 -19.07 -28.60
N ILE A 70 -20.41 -18.91 -27.28
CA ILE A 70 -21.65 -19.19 -26.53
C ILE A 70 -22.76 -18.20 -26.91
N VAL A 71 -22.38 -16.96 -27.23
CA VAL A 71 -23.28 -15.95 -27.79
C VAL A 71 -23.25 -16.10 -29.31
N LYS A 72 -24.35 -16.58 -29.90
CA LYS A 72 -24.51 -16.64 -31.36
C LYS A 72 -24.36 -15.24 -31.95
N GLU A 73 -23.61 -15.14 -33.06
CA GLU A 73 -23.42 -13.95 -33.90
C GLU A 73 -24.64 -13.01 -33.87
N SER A 74 -24.58 -12.02 -32.98
CA SER A 74 -25.51 -10.90 -33.03
C SER A 74 -24.68 -9.64 -32.84
N ASN A 75 -24.38 -9.04 -33.99
CA ASN A 75 -23.82 -7.72 -34.22
C ASN A 75 -22.34 -7.53 -33.82
N GLU A 76 -21.46 -7.55 -34.84
CA GLU A 76 -20.07 -7.09 -34.76
C GLU A 76 -19.96 -5.69 -34.11
N ASP A 77 -20.94 -4.81 -34.35
CA ASP A 77 -21.03 -3.47 -33.76
C ASP A 77 -21.05 -3.45 -32.21
N ILE A 78 -21.63 -4.47 -31.57
CA ILE A 78 -21.69 -4.55 -30.10
C ILE A 78 -20.31 -4.89 -29.53
N MET A 79 -19.53 -5.70 -30.25
CA MET A 79 -18.19 -6.12 -29.84
C MET A 79 -17.20 -4.95 -29.91
N ASP A 80 -17.26 -4.15 -30.97
CA ASP A 80 -16.42 -2.96 -31.13
C ASP A 80 -16.75 -1.87 -30.10
N LEU A 81 -18.02 -1.65 -29.80
CA LEU A 81 -18.45 -0.71 -28.76
C LEU A 81 -17.96 -1.14 -27.37
N THR A 82 -17.93 -2.45 -27.13
CA THR A 82 -17.43 -3.03 -25.86
C THR A 82 -15.93 -2.83 -25.71
N ILE A 83 -15.15 -3.05 -26.79
CA ILE A 83 -13.70 -2.81 -26.81
C ILE A 83 -13.38 -1.31 -26.63
N PHE A 84 -14.14 -0.43 -27.29
CA PHE A 84 -13.97 1.02 -27.14
C PHE A 84 -14.24 1.48 -25.70
N TYR A 85 -15.35 1.03 -25.11
CA TYR A 85 -15.69 1.32 -23.72
C TYR A 85 -14.62 0.79 -22.74
N TRP A 86 -14.05 -0.38 -23.03
CA TRP A 86 -12.94 -0.97 -22.28
C TRP A 86 -11.67 -0.10 -22.32
N LEU A 87 -11.28 0.39 -23.49
CA LEU A 87 -10.12 1.27 -23.64
C LEU A 87 -10.30 2.60 -22.89
N VAL A 88 -11.50 3.18 -22.96
CA VAL A 88 -11.82 4.45 -22.28
C VAL A 88 -11.72 4.31 -20.76
N ILE A 89 -12.26 3.23 -20.18
CA ILE A 89 -12.19 3.00 -18.72
C ILE A 89 -10.75 2.73 -18.27
N ASN A 90 -9.99 1.93 -19.02
CA ASN A 90 -8.58 1.67 -18.68
C ASN A 90 -7.73 2.94 -18.78
N ALA A 91 -7.92 3.76 -19.81
CA ALA A 91 -7.23 5.05 -19.93
C ALA A 91 -7.61 6.01 -18.79
N ALA A 92 -8.89 6.10 -18.43
CA ALA A 92 -9.35 6.90 -17.29
C ALA A 92 -8.72 6.44 -15.97
N ASN A 93 -8.62 5.13 -15.73
CA ASN A 93 -7.96 4.56 -14.56
C ASN A 93 -6.47 4.90 -14.52
N ILE A 94 -5.76 4.81 -15.64
CA ILE A 94 -4.33 5.16 -15.74
C ILE A 94 -4.11 6.67 -15.52
N ILE A 95 -5.00 7.52 -16.05
CA ILE A 95 -4.94 8.97 -15.84
C ILE A 95 -5.21 9.33 -14.37
N LEU A 96 -6.19 8.68 -13.75
CA LEU A 96 -6.47 8.82 -12.31
C LEU A 96 -5.31 8.33 -11.45
N LEU A 97 -4.57 7.32 -11.90
CA LEU A 97 -3.35 6.82 -11.27
C LEU A 97 -2.18 7.80 -11.40
N TYR A 98 -2.01 8.42 -12.57
CA TYR A 98 -0.86 9.30 -12.85
C TYR A 98 -1.05 10.71 -12.30
N LYS A 99 -2.29 11.20 -12.22
CA LYS A 99 -2.60 12.57 -11.75
C LYS A 99 -2.68 12.68 -10.23
N ARG A 100 -2.80 11.56 -9.51
CA ARG A 100 -3.02 11.57 -8.06
C ARG A 100 -1.78 11.04 -7.36
N ASP A 101 -1.18 11.86 -6.50
CA ASP A 101 -0.12 11.50 -5.54
C ASP A 101 -0.64 10.39 -4.60
N PHE A 102 -0.71 9.16 -5.13
CA PHE A 102 -1.55 8.08 -4.63
C PHE A 102 -1.14 7.62 -3.22
N SER A 103 0.14 7.83 -2.87
CA SER A 103 0.69 7.56 -1.54
C SER A 103 0.10 8.46 -0.45
N LYS A 104 -0.13 9.75 -0.74
CA LYS A 104 -0.52 10.72 0.29
C LYS A 104 -1.99 10.64 0.69
N SER A 105 -2.91 10.27 -0.21
CA SER A 105 -4.35 10.38 0.08
C SER A 105 -4.93 9.24 0.91
N TYR A 106 -4.29 8.05 0.95
CA TYR A 106 -4.81 6.86 1.63
C TYR A 106 -4.05 6.51 2.93
N LEU A 107 -2.91 7.16 3.17
CA LEU A 107 -2.16 7.09 4.43
C LEU A 107 -2.66 8.11 5.47
N VAL A 108 -3.61 8.97 5.10
CA VAL A 108 -4.14 10.06 5.97
C VAL A 108 -5.33 9.61 6.84
N ASP A 109 -5.78 8.36 6.72
CA ASP A 109 -6.81 7.78 7.59
C ASP A 109 -6.26 6.62 8.46
N ALA A 110 -5.05 6.75 8.97
CA ALA A 110 -4.66 5.98 10.15
C ALA A 110 -5.59 6.39 11.31
N PRO A 111 -6.13 5.44 12.11
CA PRO A 111 -6.96 5.77 13.27
C PRO A 111 -6.22 6.81 14.08
N VAL A 112 -6.89 7.93 14.43
CA VAL A 112 -6.32 9.10 15.11
C VAL A 112 -5.17 8.65 15.97
N ALA A 113 -3.97 8.79 15.41
CA ALA A 113 -2.78 8.29 16.03
C ALA A 113 -2.71 9.03 17.35
N MET A 114 -2.75 8.29 18.46
CA MET A 114 -2.35 8.79 19.77
C MET A 114 -1.23 9.81 19.57
N ASP A 115 -1.45 11.02 20.09
CA ASP A 115 -0.55 12.14 19.86
C ASP A 115 0.85 11.67 20.25
N ILE A 116 1.81 11.77 19.33
CA ILE A 116 3.19 11.41 19.63
C ILE A 116 3.69 12.13 20.88
N ASN A 117 3.16 13.33 21.16
CA ASN A 117 3.50 14.07 22.37
C ASN A 117 3.10 13.33 23.65
N GLU A 118 2.02 12.54 23.65
CA GLU A 118 1.59 11.75 24.81
C GLU A 118 2.55 10.58 25.07
N ALA A 119 2.90 9.82 24.03
CA ALA A 119 3.93 8.78 24.13
C ALA A 119 5.30 9.36 24.56
N LEU A 120 5.65 10.54 24.06
CA LEU A 120 6.87 11.24 24.46
C LEU A 120 6.82 11.72 25.92
N ASP A 121 5.66 12.14 26.43
CA ASP A 121 5.49 12.53 27.82
C ASP A 121 5.63 11.34 28.78
N LEU A 122 5.15 10.16 28.39
CA LEU A 122 5.37 8.91 29.13
C LEU A 122 6.86 8.54 29.16
N VAL A 123 7.52 8.55 28.00
CA VAL A 123 8.97 8.28 27.90
C VAL A 123 9.76 9.30 28.70
N LYS A 124 9.36 10.58 28.66
CA LYS A 124 9.99 11.65 29.44
C LYS A 124 9.90 11.37 30.93
N GLN A 125 8.74 11.00 31.45
CA GLN A 125 8.56 10.68 32.87
C GLN A 125 9.32 9.41 33.26
N LYS A 126 9.28 8.37 32.41
CA LYS A 126 9.92 7.07 32.65
C LYS A 126 11.45 7.16 32.72
N TYR A 127 12.07 8.03 31.92
CA TYR A 127 13.52 8.15 31.82
C TYR A 127 14.08 9.49 32.30
N ASP A 128 13.26 10.31 32.97
CA ASP A 128 13.62 11.64 33.49
C ASP A 128 14.34 12.51 32.43
N LEU A 129 13.71 12.59 31.25
CA LEU A 129 14.23 13.38 30.15
C LEU A 129 13.91 14.87 30.34
N THR A 130 14.90 15.71 30.04
CA THR A 130 14.71 17.16 29.98
C THR A 130 13.87 17.54 28.77
N LYS A 131 13.28 18.74 28.78
CA LYS A 131 12.52 19.27 27.62
C LYS A 131 13.32 19.19 26.32
N ARG A 132 14.61 19.55 26.38
CA ARG A 132 15.48 19.55 25.20
C ARG A 132 15.82 18.15 24.70
N GLU A 133 15.98 17.19 25.60
CA GLU A 133 16.18 15.78 25.24
C GLU A 133 14.94 15.17 24.59
N VAL A 134 13.73 15.58 25.03
CA VAL A 134 12.46 15.17 24.42
C VAL A 134 12.26 15.80 23.04
N GLU A 135 12.55 17.09 22.87
CA GLU A 135 12.54 17.75 21.56
C GLU A 135 13.43 16.99 20.57
N ILE A 136 14.66 16.69 20.98
CA ILE A 136 15.59 15.92 20.13
C ILE A 136 15.10 14.50 19.87
N LEU A 137 14.52 13.82 20.87
CA LEU A 137 13.94 12.49 20.69
C LEU A 137 12.77 12.49 19.70
N LYS A 138 11.95 13.55 19.69
CA LYS A 138 10.87 13.74 18.71
C LYS A 138 11.43 13.83 17.29
N GLU A 139 12.44 14.66 17.07
CA GLU A 139 13.05 14.79 15.74
C GLU A 139 13.73 13.49 15.27
N ILE A 140 14.32 12.73 16.20
CA ILE A 140 14.86 11.39 15.94
C ILE A 140 13.75 10.43 15.50
N TYR A 141 12.59 10.46 16.17
CA TYR A 141 11.44 9.63 15.83
C TYR A 141 10.88 9.97 14.44
N GLU A 142 10.90 11.25 14.06
CA GLU A 142 10.54 11.71 12.71
C GLU A 142 11.58 11.32 11.64
N GLY A 143 12.70 10.71 12.02
CA GLY A 143 13.74 10.23 11.11
C GLY A 143 14.71 11.31 10.65
N LYS A 144 14.76 12.47 11.33
CA LYS A 144 15.66 13.57 10.94
C LYS A 144 17.12 13.25 11.26
N THR A 145 17.99 13.70 10.37
CA THR A 145 19.45 13.65 10.52
C THR A 145 19.93 14.68 11.54
N ASN A 146 21.13 14.49 12.11
CA ASN A 146 21.64 15.43 13.12
C ASN A 146 21.80 16.85 12.58
N THR A 147 22.08 17.01 11.29
CA THR A 147 22.16 18.31 10.60
C THR A 147 20.79 18.98 10.52
N GLN A 148 19.75 18.23 10.14
CA GLN A 148 18.37 18.74 10.11
C GLN A 148 17.88 19.13 11.51
N ILE A 149 18.17 18.31 12.53
CA ILE A 149 17.84 18.61 13.93
C ILE A 149 18.55 19.90 14.39
N ALA A 150 19.80 20.07 14.00
CA ALA A 150 20.60 21.25 14.32
C ALA A 150 19.99 22.52 13.70
N GLU A 151 19.59 22.45 12.44
CA GLU A 151 18.92 23.55 11.72
C GLU A 151 17.57 23.89 12.34
N GLU A 152 16.73 22.90 12.59
CA GLU A 152 15.36 23.10 13.08
C GLU A 152 15.31 23.61 14.52
N LEU A 153 16.27 23.15 15.34
CA LEU A 153 16.37 23.55 16.73
C LEU A 153 17.35 24.70 16.96
N PHE A 154 17.89 25.31 15.89
CA PHE A 154 18.82 26.44 15.90
C PHE A 154 20.05 26.24 16.82
N ILE A 155 20.66 25.06 16.77
CA ILE A 155 21.86 24.70 17.56
C ILE A 155 22.92 24.03 16.69
N SER A 156 24.14 23.85 17.20
CA SER A 156 25.19 23.15 16.45
C SER A 156 24.95 21.64 16.41
N GLU A 157 25.41 20.97 15.35
CA GLU A 157 25.38 19.50 15.25
C GLU A 157 26.15 18.82 16.39
N SER A 158 27.21 19.45 16.91
CA SER A 158 27.93 18.97 18.09
C SER A 158 27.05 18.97 19.35
N THR A 159 26.20 20.00 19.52
CA THR A 159 25.24 20.11 20.62
C THR A 159 24.16 19.04 20.49
N VAL A 160 23.65 18.81 19.28
CA VAL A 160 22.72 17.70 18.99
C VAL A 160 23.33 16.36 19.39
N LYS A 161 24.57 16.07 18.98
CA LYS A 161 25.27 14.82 19.35
C LYS A 161 25.39 14.64 20.86
N ALA A 162 25.71 15.71 21.59
CA ALA A 162 25.79 15.68 23.05
C ALA A 162 24.44 15.34 23.70
N HIS A 163 23.36 15.97 23.24
CA HIS A 163 22.01 15.66 23.72
C HIS A 163 21.59 14.23 23.36
N ILE A 164 21.85 13.76 22.13
CA ILE A 164 21.56 12.37 21.72
C ILE A 164 22.26 11.38 22.65
N TYR A 165 23.55 11.62 22.94
CA TYR A 165 24.31 10.78 23.86
C TYR A 165 23.68 10.73 25.25
N ASN A 166 23.29 11.89 25.81
CA ASN A 166 22.65 11.95 27.13
C ASN A 166 21.28 11.27 27.14
N THR A 167 20.45 11.52 26.12
CA THR A 167 19.15 10.86 25.94
C THR A 167 19.33 9.34 25.89
N PHE A 168 20.25 8.83 25.08
CA PHE A 168 20.48 7.39 24.94
C PHE A 168 21.02 6.76 26.23
N ARG A 169 21.89 7.47 26.94
CA ARG A 169 22.38 7.04 28.26
C ARG A 169 21.25 6.92 29.28
N LYS A 170 20.33 7.89 29.33
CA LYS A 170 19.16 7.87 30.23
C LYS A 170 18.17 6.77 29.86
N MET A 171 17.92 6.57 28.57
CA MET A 171 17.05 5.52 28.05
C MET A 171 17.68 4.12 28.07
N ASN A 172 18.98 4.02 28.38
CA ASN A 172 19.78 2.80 28.32
C ASN A 172 19.72 2.10 26.94
N VAL A 173 19.81 2.88 25.87
CA VAL A 173 19.82 2.40 24.48
C VAL A 173 21.16 2.68 23.82
N LYS A 174 21.51 1.87 22.81
CA LYS A 174 22.80 1.94 22.11
C LYS A 174 22.72 2.68 20.79
N ASN A 175 21.54 2.72 20.17
CA ASN A 175 21.38 3.29 18.85
C ASN A 175 20.02 3.98 18.66
N ARG A 176 19.93 4.78 17.60
CA ARG A 176 18.74 5.54 17.21
C ARG A 176 17.52 4.63 16.99
N VAL A 177 17.72 3.41 16.46
CA VAL A 177 16.60 2.49 16.17
C VAL A 177 15.97 1.99 17.47
N GLU A 178 16.78 1.61 18.47
CA GLU A 178 16.31 1.23 19.80
C GLU A 178 15.54 2.36 20.48
N ALA A 179 16.03 3.60 20.38
CA ALA A 179 15.33 4.76 20.93
C ALA A 179 13.94 4.95 20.32
N VAL A 180 13.83 4.81 18.99
CA VAL A 180 12.55 4.90 18.27
C VAL A 180 11.62 3.73 18.61
N CYS A 181 12.17 2.52 18.79
CA CYS A 181 11.41 1.34 19.19
C CYS A 181 10.72 1.56 20.54
N ILE A 182 11.43 2.10 21.53
CA ILE A 182 10.84 2.41 22.85
C ILE A 182 9.68 3.39 22.72
N VAL A 183 9.83 4.48 21.97
CA VAL A 183 8.75 5.46 21.78
C VAL A 183 7.53 4.83 21.10
N ARG A 184 7.75 3.95 20.11
CA ARG A 184 6.67 3.21 19.46
C ARG A 184 5.98 2.24 20.41
N GLU A 185 6.74 1.49 21.22
CA GLU A 185 6.17 0.54 22.19
C GLU A 185 5.29 1.25 23.22
N GLU A 186 5.69 2.42 23.72
CA GLU A 186 4.85 3.19 24.65
C GLU A 186 3.56 3.69 23.97
N LYS A 187 3.63 4.07 22.69
CA LYS A 187 2.46 4.46 21.90
C LYS A 187 1.47 3.29 21.69
N GLU A 188 1.98 2.07 21.57
CA GLU A 188 1.15 0.87 21.35
C GLU A 188 0.53 0.33 22.65
N ARG A 189 1.10 0.61 23.83
CA ARG A 189 0.58 0.15 25.13
C ARG A 189 -0.70 0.84 25.57
N GLU A 190 -1.01 2.01 25.02
CA GLU A 190 -2.21 2.78 25.37
C GLU A 190 -3.33 2.68 24.32
N GLN A 191 -3.16 1.84 23.29
CA GLN A 191 -4.19 1.49 22.30
C GLN A 191 -4.90 0.18 22.66
#